data_AF-A0A8X6PZL1-F1
#
_entry.id   AF-A0A8X6PZL1-F1
#
_cell.length_a   1.000
_cell.length_b   1.000
_cell.length_c   1.000
_cell.angle_alpha   90.00
_cell.angle_beta   90.00
_cell.angle_gamma   90.00
#
_symmetry.space_group_name_H-M   'P 1'
#
loop_
_entity.id
_entity.type
_entity.pdbx_description
1 polymer ?
#
loop_
_entity_poly.entity_id
_entity_poly.type
_entity_poly.pdbx_seq_one_letter_code
_entity_poly.pdbx_strand_id
1 'polypeptide(L)'
;MRNFVMLLYVLLLYVKRVAESKILQLAPSVEHQAEAMLSILRRYSWHSFAVITTQIGGHEDFVRAIRDLMQKTLYHEFKFTIVKIVTLKETERILIRSEMEDLADSEARIILLFASRQEAFEIMSAARDLGLTGKHYVWIAAQSVVGTQLDTPPGHFPPGMLGNLFSFLQ
;
A
#
# COMPACT_ATOMS: atom_id res chain seq x y z
N MET A 1 -4.13 -3.03 21.31
CA MET A 1 -3.02 -3.56 20.48
C MET A 1 -3.08 -5.08 20.18
N ARG A 2 -4.08 -5.86 20.66
CA ARG A 2 -4.20 -7.31 20.33
C ARG A 2 -4.94 -7.64 19.02
N ASN A 3 -5.75 -6.72 18.48
CA ASN A 3 -6.59 -6.99 17.31
C ASN A 3 -5.85 -6.89 15.96
N PHE A 4 -4.71 -6.22 15.93
CA PHE A 4 -3.92 -5.98 14.71
C PHE A 4 -3.19 -7.25 14.23
N VAL A 5 -2.69 -8.06 15.18
CA VAL A 5 -2.01 -9.34 14.91
C VAL A 5 -2.98 -10.38 14.34
N MET A 6 -4.24 -10.37 14.77
CA MET A 6 -5.27 -11.31 14.30
C MET A 6 -5.65 -11.06 12.83
N LEU A 7 -5.69 -9.79 12.39
CA LEU A 7 -6.06 -9.43 11.02
C LEU A 7 -4.97 -9.78 9.99
N LEU A 8 -3.70 -9.63 10.37
CA LEU A 8 -2.58 -10.12 9.57
C LEU A 8 -2.65 -11.64 9.40
N TYR A 9 -3.04 -12.37 10.46
CA TYR A 9 -3.23 -13.82 10.43
C TYR A 9 -4.35 -14.26 9.47
N VAL A 10 -5.47 -13.53 9.43
CA VAL A 10 -6.58 -13.83 8.51
C VAL A 10 -6.20 -13.58 7.05
N LEU A 11 -5.46 -12.50 6.77
CA LEU A 11 -4.95 -12.21 5.43
C LEU A 11 -3.94 -13.30 4.99
N LEU A 12 -3.05 -13.72 5.90
CA LEU A 12 -2.12 -14.82 5.68
C LEU A 12 -2.83 -16.16 5.45
N LEU A 13 -3.89 -16.46 6.20
CA LEU A 13 -4.70 -17.68 6.01
C LEU A 13 -5.47 -17.66 4.69
N TYR A 14 -5.97 -16.50 4.26
CA TYR A 14 -6.65 -16.35 2.97
C TYR A 14 -5.68 -16.60 1.82
N VAL A 15 -4.49 -15.97 1.85
CA VAL A 15 -3.41 -16.18 0.88
C VAL A 15 -2.94 -17.64 0.89
N LYS A 16 -2.81 -18.27 2.07
CA LYS A 16 -2.35 -19.66 2.20
C LYS A 16 -3.38 -20.66 1.68
N ARG A 17 -4.69 -20.42 1.87
CA ARG A 17 -5.75 -21.28 1.30
C ARG A 17 -5.76 -21.27 -0.23
N VAL A 18 -5.41 -20.16 -0.85
CA VAL A 18 -5.28 -20.07 -2.31
C VAL A 18 -4.07 -20.87 -2.81
N ALA A 19 -3.04 -21.05 -1.99
CA ALA A 19 -1.79 -21.72 -2.35
C ALA A 19 -1.80 -23.27 -2.27
N GLU A 20 -2.83 -23.90 -1.70
CA GLU A 20 -2.90 -25.37 -1.55
C GLU A 20 -3.52 -26.12 -2.75
N SER A 21 -3.66 -25.48 -3.90
CA SER A 21 -4.05 -26.13 -5.15
C SER A 21 -2.98 -25.91 -6.23
N LYS A 22 -2.21 -26.98 -6.54
CA LYS A 22 -1.31 -27.18 -7.70
C LYS A 22 -0.67 -25.90 -8.27
N ILE A 23 0.60 -25.72 -7.90
CA ILE A 23 1.51 -24.58 -8.18
C ILE A 23 1.43 -24.09 -9.63
N LEU A 24 0.68 -23.02 -9.82
CA LEU A 24 0.99 -21.93 -10.74
C LEU A 24 1.27 -20.74 -9.80
N GLN A 25 2.50 -20.22 -9.77
CA GLN A 25 2.80 -19.01 -8.99
C GLN A 25 2.11 -17.80 -9.65
N LEU A 26 0.80 -17.68 -9.46
CA LEU A 26 0.02 -16.52 -9.89
C LEU A 26 0.20 -15.45 -8.81
N ALA A 27 1.06 -14.46 -9.08
CA ALA A 27 1.01 -13.22 -8.31
C ALA A 27 -0.44 -12.71 -8.31
N PRO A 28 -0.99 -12.28 -7.16
CA PRO A 28 -2.36 -11.78 -7.11
C PRO A 28 -2.49 -10.61 -8.07
N SER A 29 -3.57 -10.62 -8.86
CA SER A 29 -3.79 -9.56 -9.85
C SER A 29 -3.88 -8.19 -9.18
N VAL A 30 -3.63 -7.14 -9.95
CA VAL A 30 -3.65 -5.76 -9.49
C VAL A 30 -5.00 -5.40 -8.86
N GLU A 31 -6.10 -5.94 -9.39
CA GLU A 31 -7.46 -5.76 -8.86
C GLU A 31 -7.63 -6.40 -7.48
N HIS A 32 -7.13 -7.62 -7.28
CA HIS A 32 -7.21 -8.30 -5.98
C HIS A 32 -6.38 -7.57 -4.92
N GLN A 33 -5.24 -6.98 -5.29
CA GLN A 33 -4.45 -6.15 -4.38
C GLN A 33 -5.21 -4.88 -3.99
N ALA A 34 -5.83 -4.20 -4.96
CA ALA A 34 -6.69 -3.04 -4.72
C ALA A 34 -7.87 -3.38 -3.81
N GLU A 35 -8.55 -4.50 -4.05
CA GLU A 35 -9.67 -4.98 -3.22
C GLU A 35 -9.21 -5.30 -1.79
N ALA A 36 -8.06 -5.96 -1.64
CA ALA A 36 -7.49 -6.25 -0.32
C ALA A 36 -7.20 -4.96 0.45
N MET A 37 -6.59 -3.95 -0.18
CA MET A 37 -6.32 -2.66 0.46
C MET A 37 -7.62 -1.94 0.85
N LEU A 38 -8.61 -1.86 -0.04
CA LEU A 38 -9.90 -1.25 0.28
C LEU A 38 -10.66 -2.02 1.37
N SER A 39 -10.53 -3.34 1.43
CA SER A 39 -11.13 -4.16 2.49
C SER A 39 -10.58 -3.81 3.87
N ILE A 40 -9.28 -3.50 3.97
CA ILE A 40 -8.64 -3.02 5.20
C ILE A 40 -9.23 -1.66 5.57
N LEU A 41 -9.32 -0.73 4.62
CA LEU A 41 -9.91 0.59 4.87
C LEU A 41 -11.34 0.47 5.41
N ARG A 42 -12.17 -0.35 4.75
CA ARG A 42 -13.54 -0.62 5.18
C ARG A 42 -13.61 -1.21 6.59
N ARG A 43 -12.72 -2.16 6.90
CA ARG A 43 -12.69 -2.85 8.20
C ARG A 43 -12.42 -1.90 9.38
N TYR A 44 -11.66 -0.85 9.15
CA TYR A 44 -11.32 0.19 10.12
C TYR A 44 -12.17 1.46 9.97
N SER A 45 -13.20 1.43 9.11
CA SER A 45 -14.06 2.59 8.84
C SER A 45 -13.28 3.83 8.39
N TRP A 46 -12.26 3.60 7.57
CA TRP A 46 -11.47 4.65 6.94
C TRP A 46 -12.08 5.00 5.59
N HIS A 47 -12.62 6.22 5.50
CA HIS A 47 -13.36 6.68 4.34
C HIS A 47 -12.51 7.52 3.38
N SER A 48 -11.44 8.16 3.87
CA SER A 48 -10.61 9.08 3.09
C SER A 48 -9.16 8.64 3.07
N PHE A 49 -8.56 8.57 1.87
CA PHE A 49 -7.18 8.15 1.69
C PHE A 49 -6.56 8.81 0.45
N ALA A 50 -5.23 8.81 0.37
CA ALA A 50 -4.48 9.14 -0.83
C ALA A 50 -3.90 7.88 -1.46
N VAL A 51 -3.61 7.95 -2.75
CA VAL A 51 -2.93 6.89 -3.51
C VAL A 51 -1.62 7.46 -4.06
N ILE A 52 -0.52 6.77 -3.80
CA ILE A 52 0.77 7.05 -4.40
C ILE A 52 1.17 5.84 -5.23
N THR A 53 1.56 6.07 -6.47
CA THR A 53 2.13 5.04 -7.33
C THR A 53 3.46 5.51 -7.91
N THR A 54 4.35 4.58 -8.26
CA THR A 54 5.47 4.85 -9.17
C THR A 54 5.10 4.45 -10.59
N GLN A 55 6.01 4.63 -11.55
CA GLN A 55 5.83 4.21 -12.94
C GLN A 55 6.01 2.69 -13.16
N ILE A 56 5.92 1.87 -12.10
CA ILE A 56 6.01 0.41 -12.22
C ILE A 56 4.87 -0.17 -13.06
N GLY A 57 5.10 -1.33 -13.66
CA GLY A 57 4.08 -2.05 -14.41
C GLY A 57 2.80 -2.28 -13.58
N GLY A 58 1.65 -1.99 -14.18
CA GLY A 58 0.33 -2.14 -13.55
C GLY A 58 -0.11 -0.98 -12.66
N HIS A 59 0.66 0.11 -12.54
CA HIS A 59 0.26 1.26 -11.71
C HIS A 59 -1.03 1.94 -12.19
N GLU A 60 -1.22 2.11 -13.50
CA GLU A 60 -2.46 2.67 -14.05
C GLU A 60 -3.65 1.76 -13.80
N ASP A 61 -3.45 0.45 -13.98
CA ASP A 61 -4.47 -0.56 -13.71
C ASP A 61 -4.83 -0.61 -12.23
N PHE A 62 -3.87 -0.35 -11.33
CA PHE A 62 -4.11 -0.28 -9.89
C PHE A 62 -5.01 0.91 -9.55
N VAL A 63 -4.69 2.09 -10.07
CA VAL A 63 -5.51 3.30 -9.87
C VAL A 63 -6.91 3.12 -10.47
N ARG A 64 -7.02 2.49 -11.66
CA ARG A 64 -8.29 2.16 -12.28
C ARG A 64 -9.11 1.19 -11.42
N ALA A 65 -8.49 0.10 -10.97
CA ALA A 65 -9.14 -0.89 -10.12
C ALA A 65 -9.68 -0.28 -8.82
N ILE A 66 -8.92 0.59 -8.15
CA ILE A 66 -9.40 1.33 -6.97
C ILE A 66 -10.67 2.13 -7.31
N ARG A 67 -10.68 2.89 -8.41
CA ARG A 67 -11.84 3.69 -8.81
C ARG A 67 -13.06 2.82 -9.11
N ASP A 68 -12.87 1.72 -9.83
CA ASP A 68 -13.96 0.80 -10.19
C ASP A 68 -14.55 0.10 -8.95
N LEU A 69 -13.69 -0.34 -8.03
CA LEU A 69 -14.11 -0.92 -6.75
C LEU A 69 -14.85 0.09 -5.88
N MET A 70 -14.40 1.35 -5.86
CA MET A 70 -15.10 2.41 -5.15
C MET A 70 -16.52 2.62 -5.70
N GLN A 71 -16.71 2.60 -7.02
CA GLN A 71 -18.04 2.70 -7.63
C GLN A 71 -18.94 1.52 -7.24
N LYS A 72 -18.40 0.29 -7.22
CA LYS A 72 -19.13 -0.90 -6.74
C LYS A 72 -19.54 -0.77 -5.27
N THR A 73 -18.71 -0.15 -4.42
CA THR A 73 -19.03 0.03 -3.00
C THR A 73 -20.08 1.11 -2.72
N LEU A 74 -20.39 1.99 -3.67
CA LEU A 74 -21.41 3.04 -3.49
C LEU A 74 -22.81 2.47 -3.18
N TYR A 75 -23.09 1.24 -3.59
CA TYR A 75 -24.35 0.54 -3.34
C TYR A 75 -24.46 -0.06 -1.92
N HIS A 76 -23.37 -0.06 -1.13
CA HIS A 76 -23.25 -0.81 0.12
C HIS A 76 -23.05 0.07 1.37
N GLU A 77 -23.60 1.29 1.39
CA GLU A 77 -23.54 2.27 2.52
C GLU A 77 -22.14 2.75 2.93
N PHE A 78 -21.06 2.19 2.37
CA PHE A 78 -19.67 2.56 2.68
C PHE A 78 -19.04 3.34 1.53
N LYS A 79 -18.89 4.65 1.69
CA LYS A 79 -18.32 5.54 0.65
C LYS A 79 -16.87 5.88 0.93
N PHE A 80 -16.02 5.55 -0.04
CA PHE A 80 -14.64 5.99 -0.09
C PHE A 80 -14.50 7.38 -0.76
N THR A 81 -13.49 8.12 -0.36
CA THR A 81 -13.08 9.42 -0.92
C THR A 81 -11.58 9.38 -1.16
N ILE A 82 -11.16 9.58 -2.41
CA ILE A 82 -9.74 9.76 -2.71
C ILE A 82 -9.41 11.23 -2.52
N VAL A 83 -8.52 11.53 -1.58
CA VAL A 83 -8.06 12.90 -1.30
C VAL A 83 -7.09 13.35 -2.39
N LYS A 84 -6.15 12.47 -2.76
CA LYS A 84 -5.15 12.76 -3.79
C LYS A 84 -4.64 11.49 -4.44
N ILE A 85 -4.24 11.59 -5.71
CA ILE A 85 -3.53 10.55 -6.45
C ILE A 85 -2.23 11.18 -6.93
N VAL A 86 -1.10 10.60 -6.57
CA VAL A 86 0.24 11.05 -6.96
C VAL A 86 0.93 9.91 -7.71
N THR A 87 1.29 10.15 -8.96
CA THR A 87 2.14 9.23 -9.73
C THR A 87 3.54 9.81 -9.76
N LEU A 88 4.43 9.24 -8.95
CA LEU A 88 5.83 9.66 -8.84
C LEU A 88 6.58 9.22 -10.08
N LYS A 89 7.24 10.19 -10.72
CA LYS A 89 8.01 9.93 -11.94
C LYS A 89 9.49 9.82 -11.65
N GLU A 90 9.93 10.50 -10.60
CA GLU A 90 11.32 10.63 -10.25
C GLU A 90 11.76 9.54 -9.28
N THR A 91 13.06 9.22 -9.29
CA THR A 91 13.67 8.21 -8.40
C THR A 91 14.54 8.84 -7.32
N GLU A 92 14.97 10.09 -7.51
CA GLU A 92 15.78 10.82 -6.55
C GLU A 92 14.92 11.43 -5.45
N ARG A 93 15.33 11.22 -4.19
CA ARG A 93 14.61 11.69 -2.99
C ARG A 93 14.22 13.17 -3.03
N ILE A 94 15.08 14.06 -3.52
CA ILE A 94 14.82 15.51 -3.56
C ILE A 94 13.65 15.81 -4.50
N LEU A 95 13.59 15.12 -5.64
CA LEU A 95 12.55 15.31 -6.63
C LEU A 95 11.25 14.64 -6.18
N ILE A 96 11.31 13.41 -5.65
CA ILE A 96 10.16 12.72 -5.03
C ILE A 96 9.55 13.59 -3.93
N ARG A 97 10.39 14.23 -3.09
CA ARG A 97 9.92 15.15 -2.05
C ARG A 97 9.09 16.27 -2.67
N SER A 98 9.55 16.91 -3.74
CA SER A 98 8.82 17.99 -4.41
C SER A 98 7.48 17.50 -5.00
N GLU A 99 7.44 16.32 -5.62
CA GLU A 99 6.19 15.72 -6.12
C GLU A 99 5.17 15.41 -5.00
N MET A 100 5.65 15.26 -3.76
CA MET A 100 4.82 14.93 -2.59
C MET A 100 4.47 16.12 -1.68
N GLU A 101 4.98 17.33 -1.93
CA GLU A 101 4.66 18.53 -1.11
C GLU A 101 3.16 18.80 -1.09
N ASP A 102 2.57 18.70 -2.26
CA ASP A 102 1.15 18.83 -2.54
C ASP A 102 0.28 17.80 -1.79
N LEU A 103 0.83 16.65 -1.41
CA LEU A 103 0.19 15.65 -0.57
C LEU A 103 0.39 15.97 0.92
N ALA A 104 1.56 16.49 1.29
CA ALA A 104 1.88 16.90 2.67
C ALA A 104 0.95 18.02 3.17
N ASP A 105 0.53 18.91 2.28
CA ASP A 105 -0.42 19.98 2.59
C ASP A 105 -1.89 19.52 2.63
N SER A 106 -2.16 18.26 2.27
CA SER A 106 -3.52 17.71 2.25
C SER A 106 -3.94 17.12 3.61
N GLU A 107 -5.24 16.87 3.78
CA GLU A 107 -5.77 16.19 4.97
C GLU A 107 -5.62 14.65 4.92
N ALA A 108 -4.92 14.10 3.91
CA ALA A 108 -4.79 12.66 3.73
C ALA A 108 -3.95 12.02 4.84
N ARG A 109 -4.58 11.27 5.75
CA ARG A 109 -3.89 10.54 6.82
C ARG A 109 -3.59 9.09 6.51
N ILE A 110 -4.20 8.55 5.46
CA ILE A 110 -4.03 7.18 5.03
C ILE A 110 -3.51 7.21 3.61
N ILE A 111 -2.39 6.54 3.37
CA ILE A 111 -1.73 6.51 2.07
C ILE A 111 -1.64 5.06 1.62
N LEU A 112 -2.20 4.78 0.45
CA LEU A 112 -1.99 3.54 -0.28
C LEU A 112 -0.78 3.72 -1.19
N LEU A 113 0.25 2.90 -1.05
CA LEU A 113 1.47 2.95 -1.85
C LEU A 113 1.54 1.73 -2.79
N PHE A 114 1.67 1.98 -4.08
CA PHE A 114 1.93 0.95 -5.09
C PHE A 114 3.26 1.24 -5.79
N ALA A 115 4.32 0.56 -5.34
CA ALA A 115 5.68 0.79 -5.80
C ALA A 115 6.50 -0.51 -5.71
N SER A 116 7.67 -0.52 -6.35
CA SER A 116 8.66 -1.56 -6.08
C SER A 116 9.27 -1.36 -4.68
N ARG A 117 9.92 -2.42 -4.18
CA ARG A 117 10.61 -2.38 -2.89
C ARG A 117 11.67 -1.27 -2.83
N GLN A 118 12.45 -1.11 -3.91
CA GLN A 118 13.54 -0.15 -3.96
C GLN A 118 13.00 1.29 -3.98
N GLU A 119 11.98 1.56 -4.77
CA GLU A 119 11.38 2.90 -4.83
C GLU A 119 10.67 3.25 -3.51
N ALA A 120 10.00 2.28 -2.88
CA ALA A 120 9.36 2.50 -1.58
C ALA A 120 10.36 3.00 -0.52
N PHE A 121 11.62 2.56 -0.58
CA PHE A 121 12.66 3.04 0.34
C PHE A 121 12.93 4.55 0.18
N GLU A 122 13.10 5.02 -1.04
CA GLU A 122 13.32 6.44 -1.34
C GLU A 122 12.08 7.28 -1.02
N ILE A 123 10.89 6.77 -1.36
CA ILE A 123 9.60 7.41 -1.07
C ILE A 123 9.40 7.58 0.43
N MET A 124 9.66 6.54 1.22
CA MET A 124 9.53 6.63 2.68
C MET A 124 10.55 7.58 3.30
N SER A 125 11.73 7.73 2.67
CA SER A 125 12.74 8.70 3.08
C SER A 125 12.29 10.13 2.79
N ALA A 126 11.77 10.41 1.60
CA ALA A 126 11.18 11.70 1.24
C ALA A 126 9.95 12.04 2.11
N ALA A 127 9.08 11.06 2.36
CA ALA A 127 7.91 11.19 3.23
C ALA A 127 8.31 11.56 4.67
N ARG A 128 9.44 11.06 5.15
CA ARG A 128 9.98 11.42 6.47
C ARG A 128 10.36 12.89 6.55
N ASP A 129 10.97 13.44 5.50
CA ASP A 129 11.34 14.86 5.44
C ASP A 129 10.12 15.77 5.40
N LEU A 130 9.02 15.29 4.85
CA LEU A 130 7.73 15.99 4.80
C LEU A 130 6.86 15.76 6.05
N GLY A 131 7.34 14.99 7.03
CA GLY A 131 6.56 14.66 8.23
C GLY A 131 5.37 13.70 7.99
N LEU A 132 5.28 13.10 6.80
CA LEU A 132 4.23 12.18 6.38
C LEU A 132 4.36 10.77 6.99
N THR A 133 5.39 10.51 7.81
CA THR A 133 5.62 9.21 8.50
C THR A 133 5.39 9.27 10.00
N GLY A 134 4.86 10.39 10.51
CA GLY A 134 4.55 10.55 11.93
C GLY A 134 3.37 9.68 12.40
N LYS A 135 3.14 9.68 13.72
CA LYS A 135 2.08 8.89 14.41
C LYS A 135 0.64 9.10 13.92
N HIS A 136 0.40 10.12 13.09
CA HIS A 136 -0.91 10.46 12.55
C HIS A 136 -1.12 9.98 11.12
N TYR A 137 -0.13 9.27 10.55
CA TYR A 137 -0.17 8.75 9.19
C TYR A 137 -0.15 7.22 9.21
N VAL A 138 -0.90 6.62 8.29
CA VAL A 138 -0.93 5.19 8.07
C VAL A 138 -0.54 4.93 6.62
N TRP A 139 0.48 4.11 6.41
CA TRP A 139 0.95 3.69 5.10
C TRP A 139 0.60 2.21 4.89
N ILE A 140 -0.14 1.93 3.82
CA ILE A 140 -0.48 0.57 3.37
C ILE A 140 0.22 0.38 2.03
N ALA A 141 1.22 -0.51 1.98
CA ALA A 141 1.96 -0.77 0.75
C ALA A 141 1.50 -2.06 0.09
N ALA A 142 1.20 -2.01 -1.20
CA ALA A 142 1.09 -3.18 -2.06
C ALA A 142 2.43 -3.41 -2.76
N GLN A 143 2.91 -4.66 -2.75
CA GLN A 143 4.16 -5.02 -3.40
C GLN A 143 3.89 -5.51 -4.82
N SER A 144 4.49 -4.86 -5.81
CA SER A 144 4.58 -5.46 -7.14
C SER A 144 5.58 -6.63 -7.11
N VAL A 145 5.07 -7.84 -7.32
CA VAL A 145 5.86 -9.08 -7.42
C VAL A 145 6.39 -9.20 -8.85
N VAL A 146 7.27 -8.29 -9.24
CA VAL A 146 8.14 -8.53 -10.39
C VAL A 146 9.55 -8.62 -9.84
N GLY A 147 10.01 -9.85 -9.65
CA GLY A 147 11.35 -10.17 -9.16
C GLY A 147 11.33 -10.77 -7.77
N THR A 148 11.22 -12.08 -7.71
CA THR A 148 11.66 -12.86 -6.55
C THR A 148 13.16 -12.61 -6.35
N GLN A 149 13.50 -11.75 -5.39
CA GLN A 149 14.77 -11.87 -4.66
C GLN A 149 14.46 -11.67 -3.18
N LEU A 150 14.08 -12.80 -2.57
CA LEU A 150 14.23 -13.04 -1.16
C LEU A 150 15.72 -12.98 -0.88
N ASP A 151 16.24 -11.85 -0.40
CA ASP A 151 17.40 -11.81 0.50
C ASP A 151 17.59 -10.40 1.08
N THR A 152 17.79 -10.36 2.39
CA THR A 152 18.20 -9.21 3.24
C THR A 152 17.16 -8.12 3.56
N PRO A 153 16.79 -7.90 4.84
CA PRO A 153 16.02 -6.72 5.27
C PRO A 153 16.92 -5.48 5.45
N PRO A 154 16.65 -4.32 4.80
CA PRO A 154 17.29 -3.06 5.16
C PRO A 154 16.68 -2.52 6.46
N GLY A 155 17.54 -2.26 7.46
CA GLY A 155 17.18 -2.06 8.86
C GLY A 155 16.50 -0.75 9.26
N HIS A 156 15.70 -0.10 8.40
CA HIS A 156 15.11 1.21 8.74
C HIS A 156 13.68 1.44 8.21
N PHE A 157 12.77 0.51 8.48
CA PHE A 157 11.34 0.80 8.35
C PHE A 157 10.81 1.55 9.60
N PRO A 158 10.06 2.65 9.45
CA PRO A 158 9.49 3.36 10.59
C PRO A 158 8.44 2.49 11.31
N PRO A 159 8.24 2.68 12.63
CA PRO A 159 7.17 2.00 13.36
C PRO A 159 5.81 2.39 12.75
N GLY A 160 5.10 1.40 12.15
CA GLY A 160 3.78 1.62 11.54
C GLY A 160 3.64 1.26 10.06
N MET A 161 4.72 0.82 9.40
CA MET A 161 4.63 0.34 8.01
C MET A 161 4.10 -1.10 7.95
N LEU A 162 2.95 -1.30 7.29
CA LEU A 162 2.45 -2.62 6.91
C LEU A 162 2.87 -2.92 5.46
N GLY A 163 4.01 -3.58 5.32
CA GLY A 163 4.39 -4.28 4.10
C GLY A 163 4.19 -5.77 4.30
N ASN A 164 3.65 -6.46 3.31
CA ASN A 164 3.62 -7.93 3.34
C ASN A 164 5.04 -8.48 3.54
N LEU A 165 5.16 -9.45 4.44
CA LEU A 165 6.25 -10.43 4.53
C LEU A 165 7.61 -9.97 5.11
N PHE A 166 7.71 -9.82 6.44
CA PHE A 166 8.94 -10.18 7.16
C PHE A 166 8.62 -10.81 8.51
N SER A 167 8.86 -12.11 8.61
CA SER A 167 8.90 -12.88 9.85
C SER A 167 10.12 -12.46 10.68
N PHE A 168 9.91 -12.14 11.97
CA PHE A 168 10.95 -12.28 12.99
C PHE A 168 10.41 -13.21 14.09
N LEU A 169 10.83 -14.48 14.01
CA LEU A 169 11.00 -15.39 15.15
C LEU A 169 12.38 -16.04 14.97
N GLN A 170 13.42 -15.32 15.37
CA GLN A 170 14.50 -15.76 16.25
C GLN A 170 15.40 -14.57 16.58
#